data_AF-A0A7C7WNT0-F1
#
_entry.id   AF-A0A7C7WNT0-F1
#
_cell.length_a   1.000
_cell.length_b   1.000
_cell.length_c   1.000
_cell.angle_alpha   90.00
_cell.angle_beta   90.00
_cell.angle_gamma   90.00
#
_symmetry.space_group_name_H-M   'P 1'
#
loop_
_entity.id
_entity.type
_entity.pdbx_description
1 polymer ?
#
loop_
_entity_poly.entity_id
_entity_poly.type
_entity_poly.pdbx_seq_one_letter_code
_entity_poly.pdbx_strand_id
1 'polypeptide(L)'
;NSIPFDITGDPELADSIAERVTENGVRCSTNNNKHLPIHYPTVNMLEYLQGDEQWLSMSICATANKEQFMRVGKGLREAIEQSDKRVVILGSGGLSHKFWPLDELEQHEASDPIHVVTTEAREADEKRIEWLKNGDHKSVFDGMDDYYKFAPEGKFGHYLIMAEAIGGIDCKAKGQQFGDYENATGTGQVHLWFDRPVDGWT
;
A
#
# COMPACT_ATOMS: atom_id res chain seq x y z
N ASN A 1 16.30 -6.34 -19.35
CA ASN A 1 17.10 -5.69 -18.30
C ASN A 1 16.84 -6.39 -16.98
N SER A 2 17.88 -6.90 -16.32
CA SER A 2 17.77 -7.41 -14.94
C SER A 2 17.97 -6.25 -13.98
N ILE A 3 17.13 -6.15 -12.94
CA ILE A 3 17.37 -5.23 -11.82
C ILE A 3 18.00 -6.08 -10.71
N PRO A 4 19.34 -6.05 -10.53
CA PRO A 4 19.99 -6.78 -9.44
C PRO A 4 19.57 -6.15 -8.11
N PHE A 5 19.34 -6.97 -7.09
CA PHE A 5 19.05 -6.53 -5.74
C PHE A 5 19.81 -7.38 -4.74
N ASP A 6 20.23 -6.75 -3.65
CA ASP A 6 20.83 -7.40 -2.49
C ASP A 6 20.31 -6.69 -1.25
N ILE A 7 19.37 -7.33 -0.55
CA ILE A 7 18.71 -6.75 0.61
C ILE A 7 18.79 -7.71 1.79
N THR A 8 19.06 -7.14 2.96
CA THR A 8 19.05 -7.89 4.21
C THR A 8 17.64 -7.91 4.77
N GLY A 9 17.09 -9.10 5.03
CA GLY A 9 15.79 -9.25 5.69
C GLY A 9 15.86 -9.11 7.21
N ASP A 10 14.70 -9.08 7.85
CA ASP A 10 14.55 -9.17 9.32
C ASP A 10 13.66 -10.38 9.69
N PRO A 11 14.22 -11.59 9.80
CA PRO A 11 13.43 -12.80 10.07
C PRO A 11 12.68 -12.75 11.41
N GLU A 12 13.25 -12.10 12.43
CA GLU A 12 12.63 -12.00 13.75
C GLU A 12 11.36 -11.15 13.71
N LEU A 13 11.44 -9.97 13.08
CA LEU A 13 10.25 -9.13 12.88
C LEU A 13 9.22 -9.81 11.96
N ALA A 14 9.67 -10.51 10.91
CA ALA A 14 8.78 -11.23 10.01
C ALA A 14 7.99 -12.34 10.72
N ASP A 15 8.65 -13.14 11.56
CA ASP A 15 8.00 -14.21 12.32
C ASP A 15 7.03 -13.63 13.36
N SER A 16 7.41 -12.54 14.03
CA SER A 16 6.53 -11.81 14.95
C SER A 16 5.26 -11.29 14.24
N ILE A 17 5.41 -10.69 13.06
CA ILE A 17 4.26 -10.24 12.24
C ILE A 17 3.36 -11.43 11.91
N ALA A 18 3.91 -12.54 11.44
CA ALA A 18 3.11 -13.71 11.06
C ALA A 18 2.34 -14.31 12.25
N GLU A 19 2.95 -14.36 13.43
CA GLU A 19 2.32 -14.78 14.68
C GLU A 19 1.15 -13.86 15.05
N ARG A 20 1.39 -12.54 15.14
CA ARG A 20 0.36 -11.55 15.53
C ARG A 20 -0.80 -11.50 14.53
N VAL A 21 -0.52 -11.58 13.22
CA VAL A 21 -1.58 -11.64 12.20
C VAL A 21 -2.42 -12.92 12.36
N THR A 22 -1.79 -14.05 12.70
CA THR A 22 -2.48 -15.32 12.95
C THR A 22 -3.36 -15.26 14.21
N GLU A 23 -2.86 -14.67 15.30
CA GLU A 23 -3.65 -14.41 16.52
C GLU A 23 -4.86 -13.50 16.26
N ASN A 24 -4.73 -12.55 15.33
CA ASN A 24 -5.84 -11.71 14.86
C ASN A 24 -6.79 -12.43 13.90
N GLY A 25 -6.63 -13.74 13.69
CA GLY A 25 -7.57 -14.59 12.96
C GLY A 25 -7.41 -14.57 11.45
N VAL A 26 -6.24 -14.18 10.93
CA VAL A 26 -5.88 -14.29 9.51
C VAL A 26 -4.67 -15.20 9.36
N ARG A 27 -4.77 -16.24 8.54
CA ARG A 27 -3.65 -17.13 8.27
C ARG A 27 -2.50 -16.36 7.63
N CYS A 28 -1.35 -16.34 8.29
CA CYS A 28 -0.11 -15.75 7.80
C CYS A 28 1.06 -16.73 7.97
N SER A 29 2.09 -16.60 7.14
CA SER A 29 3.29 -17.41 7.22
C SER A 29 4.47 -16.64 6.63
N THR A 30 5.65 -16.82 7.21
CA THR A 30 6.90 -16.28 6.67
C THR A 30 7.43 -17.14 5.54
N ASN A 31 8.30 -16.56 4.71
CA ASN A 31 8.95 -17.24 3.60
C ASN A 31 10.40 -16.80 3.50
N ASN A 32 11.33 -17.73 3.71
CA ASN A 32 12.78 -17.54 3.62
C ASN A 32 13.41 -18.42 2.52
N ASN A 33 12.61 -18.87 1.55
CA ASN A 33 13.10 -19.73 0.49
C ASN A 33 13.98 -18.94 -0.50
N LYS A 34 15.29 -19.18 -0.45
CA LYS A 34 16.32 -18.57 -1.33
C LYS A 34 16.10 -18.77 -2.83
N HIS A 35 15.20 -19.66 -3.24
CA HIS A 35 14.89 -19.94 -4.64
C HIS A 35 13.66 -19.19 -5.15
N LEU A 36 12.90 -18.54 -4.27
CA LEU A 36 11.79 -17.70 -4.68
C LEU A 36 12.28 -16.28 -4.91
N PRO A 37 11.98 -15.68 -6.07
CA PRO A 37 12.40 -14.32 -6.36
C PRO A 37 11.59 -13.32 -5.52
N ILE A 38 12.20 -12.17 -5.23
CA ILE A 38 11.47 -10.99 -4.81
C ILE A 38 10.79 -10.40 -6.05
N HIS A 39 9.52 -10.02 -5.90
CA HIS A 39 8.75 -9.48 -7.02
C HIS A 39 9.23 -8.08 -7.41
N TYR A 40 9.19 -7.79 -8.72
CA TYR A 40 9.67 -6.52 -9.28
C TYR A 40 9.12 -5.25 -8.61
N PRO A 41 7.85 -5.19 -8.13
CA PRO A 41 7.35 -3.97 -7.50
C PRO A 41 8.14 -3.60 -6.23
N THR A 42 8.58 -4.60 -5.45
CA THR A 42 9.47 -4.36 -4.31
C THR A 42 10.85 -3.93 -4.77
N VAL A 43 11.39 -4.60 -5.80
CA VAL A 43 12.76 -4.34 -6.29
C VAL A 43 12.91 -2.94 -6.88
N ASN A 44 11.90 -2.43 -7.60
CA ASN A 44 11.92 -1.10 -8.19
C ASN A 44 12.08 0.04 -7.17
N MET A 45 11.65 -0.17 -5.92
CA MET A 45 11.75 0.82 -4.86
C MET A 45 13.16 0.89 -4.25
N LEU A 46 13.91 -0.21 -4.32
CA LEU A 46 15.21 -0.35 -3.65
C LEU A 46 16.23 0.67 -4.17
N GLU A 47 16.28 0.89 -5.48
CA GLU A 47 17.20 1.85 -6.09
C GLU A 47 17.08 3.26 -5.49
N TYR A 48 15.88 3.65 -5.05
CA TYR A 48 15.60 4.98 -4.53
C TYR A 48 15.59 5.07 -3.00
N LEU A 49 15.23 3.98 -2.32
CA LEU A 49 14.94 3.98 -0.89
C LEU A 49 15.90 3.13 -0.04
N GLN A 50 16.69 2.26 -0.66
CA GLN A 50 17.57 1.37 0.09
C GLN A 50 18.76 2.13 0.69
N GLY A 51 18.90 2.09 2.01
CA GLY A 51 20.11 2.43 2.74
C GLY A 51 20.64 1.22 3.52
N ASP A 52 21.04 1.45 4.77
CA ASP A 52 21.55 0.42 5.69
C ASP A 52 20.41 -0.36 6.39
N GLU A 53 19.14 -0.03 6.10
CA GLU A 53 17.97 -0.65 6.72
C GLU A 53 17.75 -2.10 6.26
N GLN A 54 17.10 -2.88 7.14
CA GLN A 54 16.58 -4.20 6.78
C GLN A 54 15.24 -4.05 6.03
N TRP A 55 14.99 -4.91 5.05
CA TRP A 55 13.81 -4.88 4.20
C TRP A 55 12.94 -6.12 4.40
N LEU A 56 11.64 -5.91 4.54
CA LEU A 56 10.64 -6.98 4.55
C LEU A 56 9.59 -6.70 3.47
N SER A 57 9.33 -7.69 2.63
CA SER A 57 8.21 -7.65 1.69
C SER A 57 7.01 -8.41 2.26
N MET A 58 5.83 -7.81 2.17
CA MET A 58 4.56 -8.44 2.54
C MET A 58 3.67 -8.58 1.32
N SER A 59 3.08 -9.76 1.12
CA SER A 59 2.17 -10.00 0.00
C SER A 59 0.77 -9.40 0.25
N ILE A 60 0.11 -8.94 -0.79
CA ILE A 60 -1.34 -8.68 -0.77
C ILE A 60 -2.08 -9.93 -1.22
N CYS A 61 -2.84 -10.56 -0.31
CA CYS A 61 -3.61 -11.76 -0.61
C CYS A 61 -4.82 -11.42 -1.48
N ALA A 62 -4.82 -11.85 -2.75
CA ALA A 62 -5.88 -11.53 -3.72
C ALA A 62 -7.28 -12.01 -3.31
N THR A 63 -7.38 -13.04 -2.48
CA THR A 63 -8.65 -13.58 -1.98
C THR A 63 -9.12 -12.95 -0.66
N ALA A 64 -8.31 -12.08 -0.05
CA ALA A 64 -8.70 -11.40 1.17
C ALA A 64 -9.79 -10.34 0.93
N ASN A 65 -10.54 -10.03 1.99
CA ASN A 65 -11.49 -8.93 2.06
C ASN A 65 -10.99 -7.79 2.96
N LYS A 66 -11.77 -6.70 3.05
CA LYS A 66 -11.45 -5.49 3.81
C LYS A 66 -11.13 -5.82 5.28
N GLU A 67 -11.99 -6.62 5.92
CA GLU A 67 -11.87 -6.97 7.33
C GLU A 67 -10.62 -7.80 7.60
N GLN A 68 -10.23 -8.67 6.67
CA GLN A 68 -8.98 -9.43 6.74
C GLN A 68 -7.76 -8.52 6.56
N PHE A 69 -7.79 -7.56 5.64
CA PHE A 69 -6.70 -6.57 5.52
C PHE A 69 -6.53 -5.75 6.80
N MET A 70 -7.61 -5.33 7.43
CA MET A 70 -7.56 -4.66 8.74
C MET A 70 -6.94 -5.57 9.80
N ARG A 71 -7.35 -6.83 9.91
CA ARG A 71 -6.72 -7.76 10.87
C ARG A 71 -5.23 -7.98 10.61
N VAL A 72 -4.81 -7.97 9.35
CA VAL A 72 -3.38 -8.01 8.99
C VAL A 72 -2.66 -6.75 9.47
N GLY A 73 -3.21 -5.56 9.22
CA GLY A 73 -2.64 -4.29 9.69
C GLY A 73 -2.58 -4.18 11.22
N LYS A 74 -3.56 -4.72 11.93
CA LYS A 74 -3.54 -4.84 13.39
C LYS A 74 -2.40 -5.73 13.89
N GLY A 75 -2.23 -6.90 13.29
CA GLY A 75 -1.10 -7.79 13.61
C GLY A 75 0.26 -7.16 13.30
N LEU A 76 0.36 -6.41 12.19
CA LEU A 76 1.55 -5.64 11.84
C LEU A 76 1.87 -4.57 12.90
N ARG A 77 0.87 -3.79 13.35
CA ARG A 77 1.04 -2.82 14.45
C ARG A 77 1.55 -3.50 15.71
N GLU A 78 0.89 -4.57 16.15
CA GLU A 78 1.23 -5.25 17.40
C GLU A 78 2.66 -5.80 17.39
N ALA A 79 3.12 -6.34 16.25
CA ALA A 79 4.49 -6.80 16.10
C ALA A 79 5.50 -5.63 16.14
N ILE A 80 5.21 -4.51 15.46
CA ILE A 80 6.08 -3.32 15.48
C ILE A 80 6.17 -2.74 16.89
N GLU A 81 5.04 -2.57 17.59
CA GLU A 81 4.98 -2.01 18.94
C GLU A 81 5.71 -2.85 20.00
N GLN A 82 5.82 -4.17 19.78
CA GLN A 82 6.55 -5.08 20.65
C GLN A 82 8.03 -5.21 20.30
N SER A 83 8.44 -4.73 19.12
CA SER A 83 9.83 -4.69 18.70
C SER A 83 10.53 -3.44 19.24
N ASP A 84 11.86 -3.45 19.25
CA ASP A 84 12.70 -2.28 19.49
C ASP A 84 13.03 -1.51 18.19
N LYS A 85 12.37 -1.85 17.09
CA LYS A 85 12.67 -1.35 15.74
C LYS A 85 11.97 -0.03 15.46
N ARG A 86 12.63 0.80 14.63
CA ARG A 86 12.01 1.96 13.97
C ARG A 86 11.63 1.52 12.56
N VAL A 87 10.33 1.47 12.29
CA VAL A 87 9.81 0.90 11.04
C VAL A 87 9.15 1.98 10.19
N VAL A 88 9.49 2.00 8.89
CA VAL A 88 8.75 2.70 7.85
C VAL A 88 7.89 1.66 7.12
N ILE A 89 6.60 1.94 6.93
CA ILE A 89 5.68 1.06 6.21
C ILE A 89 5.40 1.66 4.84
N LEU A 90 5.62 0.87 3.78
CA LEU A 90 5.35 1.28 2.41
C LEU A 90 4.10 0.57 1.89
N GLY A 91 2.98 1.30 1.78
CA GLY A 91 1.76 0.85 1.12
C GLY A 91 1.91 0.88 -0.41
N SER A 92 2.72 -0.03 -0.97
CA SER A 92 3.04 -0.04 -2.41
C SER A 92 1.88 -0.56 -3.26
N GLY A 93 1.18 0.35 -3.94
CA GLY A 93 0.16 0.06 -4.95
C GLY A 93 -0.53 1.33 -5.45
N GLY A 94 -1.17 1.22 -6.61
CA GLY A 94 -1.95 2.27 -7.24
C GLY A 94 -3.39 2.36 -6.73
N LEU A 95 -4.07 3.41 -7.22
CA LEU A 95 -5.46 3.73 -6.93
C LEU A 95 -6.40 2.92 -7.82
N SER A 96 -7.28 3.55 -8.61
CA SER A 96 -8.11 2.84 -9.57
C SER A 96 -7.23 2.09 -10.56
N HIS A 97 -7.55 0.81 -10.83
CA HIS A 97 -6.57 -0.09 -11.43
C HIS A 97 -7.15 -0.91 -12.58
N LYS A 98 -7.63 -0.18 -13.59
CA LYS A 98 -8.03 -0.73 -14.88
C LYS A 98 -7.13 -0.17 -15.98
N PHE A 99 -6.66 -1.04 -16.87
CA PHE A 99 -5.88 -0.65 -18.03
C PHE A 99 -6.77 -0.48 -19.26
N TRP A 100 -6.31 0.33 -20.22
CA TRP A 100 -6.86 0.34 -21.56
C TRP A 100 -6.60 -1.00 -22.28
N PRO A 101 -7.41 -1.36 -23.29
CA PRO A 101 -7.10 -2.47 -24.18
C PRO A 101 -5.70 -2.33 -24.82
N LEU A 102 -5.06 -3.46 -25.11
CA LEU A 102 -3.67 -3.50 -25.62
C LEU A 102 -3.49 -2.66 -26.90
N ASP A 103 -4.48 -2.66 -27.79
CA ASP A 103 -4.52 -1.94 -29.06
C ASP A 103 -4.78 -0.43 -28.90
N GLU A 104 -5.11 0.04 -27.69
CA GLU A 104 -5.34 1.44 -27.37
C GLU A 104 -4.24 2.03 -26.47
N LEU A 105 -3.35 1.21 -25.87
CA LEU A 105 -2.38 1.66 -24.85
C LEU A 105 -1.57 2.88 -25.29
N GLU A 106 -1.01 2.87 -26.51
CA GLU A 106 -0.16 3.95 -27.05
C GLU A 106 -0.85 5.32 -27.04
N GLN A 107 -2.19 5.36 -27.07
CA GLN A 107 -2.99 6.59 -27.04
C GLN A 107 -3.15 7.14 -25.60
N HIS A 108 -2.79 6.35 -24.59
CA HIS A 108 -3.05 6.59 -23.17
C HIS A 108 -1.82 6.40 -22.28
N GLU A 109 -0.61 6.41 -22.84
CA GLU A 109 0.65 6.29 -22.07
C GLU A 109 1.08 7.60 -21.39
N ALA A 110 0.49 8.74 -21.76
CA ALA A 110 0.82 10.03 -21.15
C ALA A 110 0.39 10.09 -19.68
N SER A 111 1.15 10.81 -18.84
CA SER A 111 0.86 10.91 -17.40
C SER A 111 -0.34 11.79 -17.04
N ASP A 112 -0.94 12.49 -18.00
CA ASP A 112 -2.11 13.33 -17.76
C ASP A 112 -3.29 12.49 -17.24
N PRO A 113 -3.89 12.83 -16.07
CA PRO A 113 -5.03 12.14 -15.50
C PRO A 113 -6.27 12.03 -16.40
N ILE A 114 -6.36 12.78 -17.51
CA ILE A 114 -7.39 12.58 -18.53
C ILE A 114 -7.37 11.17 -19.13
N HIS A 115 -6.24 10.48 -19.06
CA HIS A 115 -6.08 9.12 -19.60
C HIS A 115 -6.43 8.01 -18.59
N VAL A 116 -6.82 8.33 -17.35
CA VAL A 116 -7.41 7.34 -16.44
C VAL A 116 -8.70 6.80 -17.06
N VAL A 117 -8.93 5.48 -17.01
CA VAL A 117 -9.90 4.78 -17.90
C VAL A 117 -11.30 5.38 -17.89
N THR A 118 -11.77 5.91 -16.75
CA THR A 118 -13.02 6.65 -16.69
C THR A 118 -12.90 7.91 -15.84
N THR A 119 -13.71 8.92 -16.15
CA THR A 119 -13.81 10.14 -15.34
C THR A 119 -14.24 9.81 -13.91
N GLU A 120 -15.15 8.85 -13.70
CA GLU A 120 -15.61 8.46 -12.37
C GLU A 120 -14.51 7.78 -11.55
N ALA A 121 -13.63 7.00 -12.19
CA ALA A 121 -12.47 6.41 -11.53
C ALA A 121 -11.48 7.50 -11.08
N ARG A 122 -11.20 8.46 -11.97
CA ARG A 122 -10.38 9.63 -11.67
C ARG A 122 -10.95 10.45 -10.52
N GLU A 123 -12.24 10.77 -10.55
CA GLU A 123 -12.90 11.54 -9.48
C GLU A 123 -12.88 10.79 -8.14
N ALA A 124 -13.05 9.46 -8.16
CA ALA A 124 -12.97 8.64 -6.95
C ALA A 124 -11.55 8.61 -6.36
N ASP A 125 -10.53 8.60 -7.22
CA ASP A 125 -9.11 8.68 -6.86
C ASP A 125 -8.77 10.05 -6.25
N GLU A 126 -9.12 11.15 -6.93
CA GLU A 126 -8.92 12.53 -6.45
C GLU A 126 -9.63 12.77 -5.11
N LYS A 127 -10.85 12.24 -4.93
CA LYS A 127 -11.59 12.33 -3.66
C LYS A 127 -10.86 11.64 -2.51
N ARG A 128 -10.25 10.48 -2.76
CA ARG A 128 -9.45 9.76 -1.76
C ARG A 128 -8.18 10.50 -1.40
N ILE A 129 -7.46 11.02 -2.41
CA ILE A 129 -6.27 11.84 -2.20
C ILE A 129 -6.61 13.04 -1.31
N GLU A 130 -7.74 13.70 -1.56
CA GLU A 130 -8.18 14.84 -0.75
C GLU A 130 -8.52 14.46 0.69
N TRP A 131 -9.19 13.31 0.91
CA TRP A 131 -9.39 12.79 2.27
C TRP A 131 -8.07 12.53 2.99
N LEU A 132 -7.11 11.88 2.32
CA LEU A 132 -5.81 11.54 2.89
C LEU A 132 -4.99 12.79 3.22
N LYS A 133 -4.99 13.81 2.36
CA LYS A 133 -4.33 15.10 2.64
C LYS A 133 -4.92 15.80 3.86
N ASN A 134 -6.21 15.61 4.13
CA ASN A 134 -6.89 16.14 5.30
C ASN A 134 -6.78 15.25 6.55
N GLY A 135 -6.17 14.07 6.45
CA GLY A 135 -6.09 13.09 7.54
C GLY A 135 -7.43 12.39 7.82
N ASP A 136 -8.34 12.36 6.84
CA ASP A 136 -9.63 11.69 6.93
C ASP A 136 -9.53 10.24 6.45
N HIS A 137 -8.80 9.43 7.21
CA HIS A 137 -8.66 7.99 6.92
C HIS A 137 -10.01 7.28 7.03
N LYS A 138 -10.88 7.72 7.96
CA LYS A 138 -12.23 7.17 8.16
C LYS A 138 -13.05 7.15 6.88
N SER A 139 -13.10 8.26 6.14
CA SER A 139 -13.85 8.32 4.87
C SER A 139 -13.31 7.35 3.82
N VAL A 140 -12.00 7.07 3.81
CA VAL A 140 -11.40 6.07 2.92
C VAL A 140 -11.90 4.66 3.26
N PHE A 141 -11.91 4.29 4.55
CA PHE A 141 -12.40 2.98 5.02
C PHE A 141 -13.90 2.81 4.77
N ASP A 142 -14.70 3.82 5.14
CA ASP A 142 -16.16 3.79 4.99
C ASP A 142 -16.55 3.76 3.50
N GLY A 143 -15.80 4.44 2.63
CA GLY A 143 -16.02 4.50 1.19
C GLY A 143 -15.45 3.34 0.36
N MET A 144 -14.89 2.29 0.98
CA MET A 144 -14.28 1.18 0.24
C MET A 144 -15.27 0.40 -0.63
N ASP A 145 -16.49 0.18 -0.14
CA ASP A 145 -17.49 -0.64 -0.85
C ASP A 145 -17.89 0.01 -2.18
N ASP A 146 -17.99 1.34 -2.21
CA ASP A 146 -18.20 2.10 -3.45
C ASP A 146 -16.98 2.11 -4.35
N TYR A 147 -15.78 2.22 -3.77
CA TYR A 147 -14.55 2.30 -4.55
C TYR A 147 -14.15 0.99 -5.22
N TYR A 148 -14.56 -0.16 -4.67
CA TYR A 148 -14.32 -1.46 -5.32
C TYR A 148 -14.89 -1.55 -6.75
N LYS A 149 -15.85 -0.69 -7.12
CA LYS A 149 -16.35 -0.57 -8.51
C LYS A 149 -15.25 -0.20 -9.51
N PHE A 150 -14.17 0.45 -9.06
CA PHE A 150 -13.03 0.86 -9.88
C PHE A 150 -11.84 -0.10 -9.78
N ALA A 151 -12.06 -1.28 -9.19
CA ALA A 151 -11.09 -2.38 -9.09
C ALA A 151 -9.69 -1.91 -8.64
N PRO A 152 -9.54 -1.27 -7.47
CA PRO A 152 -8.26 -0.72 -7.05
C PRO A 152 -7.19 -1.80 -6.87
N GLU A 153 -5.92 -1.41 -7.00
CA GLU A 153 -4.81 -2.39 -7.02
C GLU A 153 -4.81 -3.24 -5.75
N GLY A 154 -4.80 -4.57 -5.92
CA GLY A 154 -4.81 -5.49 -4.78
C GLY A 154 -6.00 -5.25 -3.84
N LYS A 155 -7.15 -4.80 -4.36
CA LYS A 155 -8.32 -4.37 -3.59
C LYS A 155 -8.00 -3.25 -2.58
N PHE A 156 -7.02 -2.41 -2.89
CA PHE A 156 -6.50 -1.36 -2.00
C PHE A 156 -5.92 -1.90 -0.67
N GLY A 157 -5.59 -3.20 -0.61
CA GLY A 157 -5.09 -3.85 0.60
C GLY A 157 -3.77 -3.27 1.10
N HIS A 158 -2.92 -2.78 0.19
CA HIS A 158 -1.64 -2.14 0.53
C HIS A 158 -1.85 -0.92 1.44
N TYR A 159 -2.80 -0.05 1.10
CA TYR A 159 -3.18 1.09 1.93
C TYR A 159 -3.91 0.63 3.20
N LEU A 160 -4.90 -0.27 3.09
CA LEU A 160 -5.72 -0.65 4.26
C LEU A 160 -4.89 -1.29 5.37
N ILE A 161 -3.91 -2.14 5.02
CA ILE A 161 -2.97 -2.75 5.98
C ILE A 161 -2.10 -1.66 6.63
N MET A 162 -1.49 -0.79 5.82
CA MET A 162 -0.62 0.29 6.30
C MET A 162 -1.40 1.25 7.22
N ALA A 163 -2.55 1.74 6.76
CA ALA A 163 -3.40 2.68 7.48
C ALA A 163 -3.85 2.09 8.82
N GLU A 164 -4.29 0.84 8.84
CA GLU A 164 -4.63 0.13 10.09
C GLU A 164 -3.44 0.04 11.04
N ALA A 165 -2.23 -0.24 10.52
CA ALA A 165 -1.04 -0.29 11.34
C ALA A 165 -0.68 1.08 11.96
N ILE A 166 -1.02 2.20 11.29
CA ILE A 166 -0.73 3.57 11.74
C ILE A 166 -1.94 4.34 12.29
N GLY A 167 -3.09 3.71 12.54
CA GLY A 167 -4.20 4.33 13.30
C GLY A 167 -5.58 3.84 12.88
N GLY A 168 -5.67 3.13 11.76
CA GLY A 168 -6.92 2.66 11.17
C GLY A 168 -7.87 3.81 10.86
N ILE A 169 -9.15 3.56 11.11
CA ILE A 169 -10.22 4.56 10.93
C ILE A 169 -10.00 5.83 11.75
N ASP A 170 -9.29 5.73 12.87
CA ASP A 170 -9.05 6.85 13.77
C ASP A 170 -7.77 7.63 13.42
N CYS A 171 -6.97 7.14 12.46
CA CYS A 171 -5.74 7.80 12.06
C CYS A 171 -6.01 9.27 11.64
N LYS A 172 -5.19 10.19 12.14
CA LYS A 172 -5.23 11.64 11.83
C LYS A 172 -4.02 12.14 11.07
N ALA A 173 -3.10 11.25 10.69
CA ALA A 173 -1.92 11.62 9.92
C ALA A 173 -2.32 12.22 8.57
N LYS A 174 -1.86 13.44 8.28
CA LYS A 174 -2.13 14.12 7.01
C LYS A 174 -1.14 13.66 5.96
N GLY A 175 -1.65 13.33 4.78
CA GLY A 175 -0.83 12.96 3.63
C GLY A 175 -0.13 14.18 3.03
N GLN A 176 1.19 14.19 3.05
CA GLN A 176 2.00 15.06 2.21
C GLN A 176 2.15 14.42 0.84
N GLN A 177 1.67 15.10 -0.20
CA GLN A 177 1.80 14.63 -1.57
C GLN A 177 3.16 14.97 -2.17
N PHE A 178 3.76 14.02 -2.87
CA PHE A 178 4.97 14.20 -3.66
C PHE A 178 4.66 13.97 -5.14
N GLY A 179 4.92 14.98 -5.98
CA GLY A 179 4.52 14.96 -7.38
C GLY A 179 3.02 15.19 -7.57
N ASP A 180 2.58 15.12 -8.83
CA ASP A 180 1.16 15.23 -9.18
C ASP A 180 0.46 13.86 -9.05
N TYR A 181 -0.87 13.88 -9.08
CA TYR A 181 -1.65 12.68 -9.36
C TYR A 181 -1.56 12.41 -10.85
N GLU A 182 -1.23 11.19 -11.25
CA GLU A 182 -0.88 10.86 -12.62
C GLU A 182 -1.59 9.60 -13.12
N ASN A 183 -1.73 9.52 -14.44
CA ASN A 183 -2.12 8.32 -15.15
C ASN A 183 -0.89 7.40 -15.37
N ALA A 184 -1.06 6.11 -15.16
CA ALA A 184 -0.18 5.06 -15.68
C ALA A 184 -1.00 4.07 -16.51
N THR A 185 -1.16 4.41 -17.79
CA THR A 185 -1.83 3.58 -18.81
C THR A 185 -3.24 3.13 -18.42
N GLY A 186 -4.02 4.05 -17.86
CA GLY A 186 -5.40 3.86 -17.41
C GLY A 186 -5.58 3.81 -15.90
N THR A 187 -4.50 3.55 -15.15
CA THR A 187 -4.52 3.45 -13.69
C THR A 187 -4.17 4.78 -13.02
N GLY A 188 -4.73 5.05 -11.84
CA GLY A 188 -4.41 6.23 -11.04
C GLY A 188 -3.20 6.00 -10.12
N GLN A 189 -2.26 6.93 -10.10
CA GLN A 189 -1.01 6.85 -9.32
C GLN A 189 -0.76 8.13 -8.53
N VAL A 190 -0.30 8.01 -7.29
CA VAL A 190 0.07 9.15 -6.42
C VAL A 190 1.09 8.70 -5.38
N HIS A 191 1.97 9.60 -4.95
CA HIS A 191 2.80 9.39 -3.77
C HIS A 191 2.32 10.25 -2.61
N LEU A 192 2.02 9.60 -1.48
CA LEU A 192 1.61 10.24 -0.23
C LEU A 192 2.51 9.75 0.91
N TRP A 193 3.00 10.69 1.70
CA TRP A 193 3.77 10.44 2.92
C TRP A 193 2.96 10.82 4.15
N PHE A 194 3.01 9.99 5.19
CA PHE A 194 2.31 10.21 6.45
C PHE A 194 3.33 10.29 7.59
N ASP A 195 3.71 11.50 7.99
CA ASP A 195 4.48 11.68 9.21
C ASP A 195 3.63 11.36 10.43
N ARG A 196 4.26 10.74 11.44
CA ARG A 196 3.62 10.50 12.74
C ARG A 196 3.31 11.85 13.38
N PRO A 197 2.04 12.18 13.67
CA PRO A 197 1.70 13.44 14.34
C PRO A 197 2.29 13.48 15.75
N VAL A 198 2.55 14.70 16.25
CA VAL A 198 3.15 14.93 17.58
C VAL A 198 2.32 14.29 18.70
N ASP A 199 1.00 14.38 18.59
CA ASP A 199 0.05 13.83 19.57
C ASP A 199 -0.20 12.32 19.40
N GLY A 200 0.48 11.69 18.44
CA GLY A 200 0.29 10.29 18.09
C GLY A 200 -0.55 10.11 16.83
N TRP A 201 -0.85 8.84 16.54
CA TRP A 201 -1.50 8.44 15.30
C TRP A 201 -2.99 8.77 15.23
N THR A 202 -3.67 8.87 16.37
CA THR A 202 -5.13 8.96 16.53
C THR A 202 -5.53 10.13 17.40
#